data_AF-A0A6P8TKL7-F1
#
_entry.id   AF-A0A6P8TKL7-F1
#
_cell.length_a   1.000
_cell.length_b   1.000
_cell.length_c   1.000
_cell.angle_alpha   90.00
_cell.angle_beta   90.00
_cell.angle_gamma   90.00
#
_symmetry.space_group_name_H-M   'P 1'
#
loop_
_entity.id
_entity.type
_entity.pdbx_description
1 polymer ?
#
loop_
_entity_poly.entity_id
_entity_poly.type
_entity_poly.pdbx_seq_one_letter_code
_entity_poly.pdbx_strand_id
1 'polypeptide(L)'
;MLAVFVVLGCVSFLAQGLCCRPKEYSTRAEQCCPMCSEGTIVQRDCTSHSGTRCSRCKNGTFMNHPNGLDKCFTCTSCDSGTSREDAQCEPCPSGFFSEHGVNCTDWTACSGTQATLREGSSITDVVCGDSSRKHYMLILSGSLLFVSLVALGIKVIKKM
;
A
#
# COMPACT_ATOMS: atom_id res chain seq x y z
N MET A 1 17.32 28.47 36.11
CA MET A 1 16.84 27.13 35.69
C MET A 1 16.04 27.12 34.39
N LEU A 2 15.39 28.22 33.94
CA LEU A 2 14.70 28.24 32.64
C LEU A 2 15.64 28.19 31.41
N ALA A 3 16.85 28.74 31.50
CA ALA A 3 17.78 28.79 30.35
C ALA A 3 18.37 27.42 29.96
N VAL A 4 18.48 26.48 30.91
CA VAL A 4 19.07 25.15 30.65
C VAL A 4 18.11 24.26 29.85
N PHE A 5 16.79 24.41 30.04
CA PHE A 5 15.78 23.68 29.27
C PHE A 5 15.67 24.13 27.82
N VAL A 6 15.93 25.41 27.54
CA VAL A 6 15.98 25.91 26.16
C VAL A 6 17.18 25.31 25.42
N VAL A 7 18.34 25.21 26.08
CA VAL A 7 19.52 24.56 25.49
C VAL A 7 19.30 23.06 25.30
N LEU A 8 18.68 22.35 26.26
CA LEU A 8 18.33 20.93 26.09
C LEU A 8 17.30 20.69 24.98
N GLY A 9 16.34 21.61 24.81
CA GLY A 9 15.38 21.59 23.70
C GLY A 9 16.02 21.95 22.34
N CYS A 10 17.08 22.78 22.34
CA CYS A 10 17.86 23.07 21.13
C CYS A 10 18.71 21.87 20.68
N VAL A 11 19.09 20.93 21.56
CA VAL A 11 19.80 19.71 21.15
C VAL A 11 18.87 18.68 20.50
N SER A 12 17.55 18.74 20.75
CA SER A 12 16.55 17.93 20.04
C SER A 12 16.12 18.53 18.69
N PHE A 13 16.58 19.73 18.35
CA PHE A 13 16.22 20.44 17.12
C PHE A 13 17.28 20.35 16.00
N LEU A 14 18.28 19.47 16.12
CA LEU A 14 19.24 19.16 15.05
C LEU A 14 18.83 17.96 14.17
N ALA A 15 17.57 17.54 14.19
CA ALA A 15 17.07 16.42 13.39
C ALA A 15 16.04 16.82 12.32
N GLN A 16 15.91 18.11 12.01
CA GLN A 16 15.08 18.60 10.91
C GLN A 16 15.98 18.93 9.72
N GLY A 17 16.36 17.91 8.95
CA GLY A 17 17.17 18.15 7.75
C GLY A 17 17.39 16.97 6.81
N LEU A 18 17.27 15.72 7.27
CA LEU A 18 17.59 14.56 6.43
C LEU A 18 16.42 13.95 5.64
N CYS A 19 15.18 14.42 5.84
CA CYS A 19 14.01 13.84 5.20
C CYS A 19 13.39 14.81 4.19
N CYS A 20 13.40 14.42 2.92
CA CYS A 20 12.73 15.17 1.87
C CYS A 20 11.21 15.14 2.02
N ARG A 21 10.51 16.07 1.34
CA ARG A 21 9.05 16.12 1.39
C ARG A 21 8.45 14.87 0.71
N PRO A 22 7.16 14.56 0.95
CA PRO A 22 6.47 13.57 0.15
C PRO A 22 6.62 13.87 -1.35
N LYS A 23 6.97 12.85 -2.15
CA LYS A 23 7.29 12.94 -3.59
C LYS A 23 8.65 13.56 -3.93
N GLU A 24 9.56 13.67 -2.97
CA GLU A 24 10.95 14.06 -3.19
C GLU A 24 11.90 12.97 -2.70
N TYR A 25 13.08 12.86 -3.33
CA TYR A 25 14.16 11.96 -2.92
C TYR A 25 15.43 12.78 -2.60
N SER A 26 16.28 12.23 -1.73
CA SER A 26 17.56 12.85 -1.40
C SER A 26 18.63 12.45 -2.40
N THR A 27 19.36 13.43 -2.91
CA THR A 27 20.56 13.22 -3.72
C THR A 27 21.79 12.98 -2.85
N ARG A 28 22.93 12.63 -3.48
CA ARG A 28 24.23 12.53 -2.80
C ARG A 28 24.74 13.87 -2.29
N ALA A 29 24.26 14.97 -2.86
CA ALA A 29 24.59 16.33 -2.41
C ALA A 29 23.66 16.81 -1.28
N GLU A 30 22.88 15.91 -0.66
CA GLU A 30 21.90 16.20 0.40
C GLU A 30 20.83 17.22 -0.03
N GLN A 31 20.64 17.39 -1.35
CA GLN A 31 19.55 18.16 -1.93
C GLN A 31 18.34 17.27 -2.17
N CYS A 32 17.15 17.77 -1.84
CA CYS A 32 15.89 17.13 -2.20
C CYS A 32 15.47 17.46 -3.63
N CYS A 33 15.15 16.42 -4.39
CA CYS A 33 14.73 16.50 -5.79
C CYS A 33 13.36 15.86 -5.99
N PRO A 34 12.53 16.37 -6.91
CA PRO A 34 11.24 15.76 -7.21
C PRO A 34 11.43 14.37 -7.81
N MET A 35 10.59 13.42 -7.41
CA MET A 35 10.61 12.04 -7.94
C MET A 35 10.23 11.98 -9.42
N CYS A 36 10.72 10.96 -10.11
CA CYS A 36 10.27 10.55 -11.43
C CYS A 36 8.92 9.81 -11.33
N SER A 37 8.10 9.87 -12.38
CA SER A 37 6.82 9.17 -12.44
C SER A 37 6.99 7.68 -12.72
N GLU A 38 5.90 6.93 -12.56
CA GLU A 38 5.77 5.57 -13.10
C GLU A 38 6.26 5.47 -14.56
N GLY A 39 6.83 4.31 -14.89
CA GLY A 39 7.50 4.03 -16.16
C GLY A 39 8.89 4.66 -16.32
N THR A 40 9.34 5.49 -15.38
CA THR A 40 10.60 6.27 -15.50
C THR A 40 11.48 6.22 -14.26
N ILE A 41 12.78 6.44 -14.46
CA ILE A 41 13.84 6.49 -13.44
C ILE A 41 14.68 7.74 -13.59
N VAL A 42 15.42 8.11 -12.56
CA VAL A 42 16.34 9.26 -12.55
C VAL A 42 17.47 9.01 -13.54
N GLN A 43 17.52 9.84 -14.59
CA GLN A 43 18.66 9.92 -15.51
C GLN A 43 19.69 10.93 -15.03
N ARG A 44 19.21 12.03 -14.43
CA ARG A 44 20.05 13.07 -13.82
C ARG A 44 19.27 13.74 -12.70
N ASP A 45 19.96 13.97 -11.59
CA ASP A 45 19.43 14.73 -10.48
C ASP A 45 18.99 16.13 -10.90
N CYS A 46 18.07 16.68 -10.12
CA CYS A 46 17.67 18.08 -10.25
C CYS A 46 18.84 19.03 -9.92
N THR A 47 18.71 20.28 -10.34
CA THR A 47 19.63 21.36 -9.96
C THR A 47 18.83 22.46 -9.25
N SER A 48 19.49 23.51 -8.77
CA SER A 48 18.80 24.67 -8.18
C SER A 48 17.80 25.35 -9.12
N HIS A 49 17.90 25.13 -10.44
CA HIS A 49 17.07 25.78 -11.45
C HIS A 49 16.33 24.82 -12.38
N SER A 50 16.54 23.51 -12.27
CA SER A 50 15.91 22.51 -13.15
C SER A 50 15.44 21.32 -12.35
N GLY A 51 14.26 20.79 -12.69
CA GLY A 51 13.75 19.55 -12.08
C GLY A 51 14.59 18.31 -12.42
N THR A 52 14.23 17.18 -11.82
CA THR A 52 14.84 15.88 -12.09
C THR A 52 14.62 15.48 -13.54
N ARG A 53 15.68 15.02 -14.20
CA ARG A 53 15.55 14.49 -15.56
C ARG A 53 15.31 13.00 -15.49
N CYS A 54 14.17 12.57 -16.01
CA CYS A 54 13.75 11.18 -15.98
C CYS A 54 13.95 10.49 -17.34
N SER A 55 14.25 9.20 -17.32
CA SER A 55 14.32 8.33 -18.50
C SER A 55 13.38 7.15 -18.36
N ARG A 56 12.75 6.73 -19.47
CA ARG A 56 11.88 5.56 -19.50
C ARG A 56 12.66 4.26 -19.23
N CYS A 57 11.99 3.31 -18.61
CA CYS A 57 12.47 1.94 -18.52
C CYS A 57 12.62 1.32 -19.91
N LYS A 58 13.61 0.43 -20.06
CA LYS A 58 13.83 -0.34 -21.29
C LYS A 58 12.92 -1.55 -21.31
N ASN A 59 12.74 -2.17 -22.49
CA ASN A 59 11.98 -3.41 -22.59
C ASN A 59 12.56 -4.49 -21.65
N GLY A 60 11.68 -5.27 -21.01
CA GLY A 60 12.03 -6.23 -19.97
C GLY A 60 12.28 -5.61 -18.58
N THR A 61 12.07 -4.31 -18.41
CA THR A 61 12.20 -3.62 -17.12
C THR A 61 11.06 -2.64 -16.88
N PHE A 62 10.74 -2.36 -15.61
CA PHE A 62 9.60 -1.50 -15.26
C PHE A 62 9.82 -0.70 -13.97
N MET A 63 8.91 0.26 -13.75
CA MET A 63 8.83 1.06 -12.53
C MET A 63 7.36 1.45 -12.30
N ASN A 64 6.73 0.90 -11.28
CA ASN A 64 5.28 1.02 -11.06
C ASN A 64 4.91 2.09 -10.01
N HIS A 65 5.86 2.92 -9.58
CA HIS A 65 5.62 3.96 -8.59
C HIS A 65 6.54 5.17 -8.80
N PRO A 66 6.15 6.36 -8.31
CA PRO A 66 7.04 7.51 -8.29
C PRO A 66 8.29 7.23 -7.46
N ASN A 67 9.47 7.55 -7.97
CA ASN A 67 10.73 7.10 -7.38
C ASN A 67 11.89 8.09 -7.57
N GLY A 68 12.96 7.87 -6.81
CA GLY A 68 14.27 8.53 -6.97
C GLY A 68 15.40 7.56 -7.36
N LEU A 69 15.06 6.45 -8.02
CA LEU A 69 15.98 5.37 -8.36
C LEU A 69 16.63 5.64 -9.72
N ASP A 70 17.83 5.11 -9.93
CA ASP A 70 18.59 5.19 -11.19
C ASP A 70 18.48 3.92 -12.05
N LYS A 71 17.68 2.93 -11.59
CA LYS A 71 17.51 1.65 -12.25
C LYS A 71 16.08 1.13 -12.11
N CYS A 72 15.54 0.60 -13.21
CA CYS A 72 14.25 -0.06 -13.23
C CYS A 72 14.34 -1.50 -12.68
N PHE A 73 13.21 -2.03 -12.21
CA PHE A 73 13.09 -3.44 -11.83
C PHE A 73 13.04 -4.33 -13.08
N THR A 74 13.54 -5.55 -12.99
CA THR A 74 13.46 -6.53 -14.09
C THR A 74 12.12 -7.26 -14.07
N CYS A 75 11.49 -7.50 -15.21
CA CYS A 75 10.32 -8.40 -15.29
C CYS A 75 10.79 -9.87 -15.15
N THR A 76 9.93 -10.73 -14.60
CA THR A 76 10.25 -12.14 -14.27
C THR A 76 9.81 -13.14 -15.36
N SER A 77 8.84 -12.77 -16.21
CA SER A 77 8.49 -13.48 -17.45
C SER A 77 8.68 -12.52 -18.63
N CYS A 78 9.36 -12.97 -19.67
CA CYS A 78 9.51 -12.24 -20.93
C CYS A 78 9.26 -13.22 -22.08
N ASP A 79 8.05 -13.27 -22.62
CA ASP A 79 7.93 -13.58 -24.03
C ASP A 79 8.15 -12.31 -24.87
N SER A 80 8.82 -12.52 -26.00
CA SER A 80 9.44 -11.45 -26.80
C SER A 80 8.38 -10.64 -27.56
N GLY A 81 8.04 -9.43 -27.09
CA GLY A 81 7.00 -8.58 -27.70
C GLY A 81 7.36 -7.10 -27.86
N THR A 82 7.35 -6.67 -29.12
CA THR A 82 7.42 -5.37 -29.84
C THR A 82 7.66 -3.99 -29.18
N SER A 83 8.24 -3.11 -30.00
CA SER A 83 9.05 -1.93 -29.72
C SER A 83 8.34 -0.58 -29.46
N ARG A 84 7.07 -0.52 -29.03
CA ARG A 84 6.37 0.79 -29.03
C ARG A 84 5.39 1.14 -27.91
N GLU A 85 5.14 0.29 -26.94
CA GLU A 85 4.25 0.63 -25.83
C GLU A 85 5.00 0.41 -24.52
N ASP A 86 4.70 1.25 -23.51
CA ASP A 86 5.38 1.25 -22.22
C ASP A 86 5.53 -0.18 -21.69
N ALA A 87 6.67 -0.53 -21.09
CA ALA A 87 7.02 -1.89 -20.70
C ALA A 87 5.96 -2.51 -19.77
N GLN A 88 4.95 -3.14 -20.36
CA GLN A 88 3.92 -3.87 -19.67
C GLN A 88 4.47 -5.26 -19.45
N CYS A 89 4.88 -5.57 -18.21
CA CYS A 89 5.20 -6.95 -17.87
C CYS A 89 3.97 -7.81 -18.16
N GLU A 90 4.20 -9.05 -18.61
CA GLU A 90 3.09 -9.97 -18.85
C GLU A 90 2.28 -10.18 -17.56
N PRO A 91 0.93 -10.24 -17.65
CA PRO A 91 0.11 -10.55 -16.49
C PRO A 91 0.50 -11.93 -15.92
N CYS A 92 0.52 -12.06 -14.58
CA CYS A 92 0.79 -13.34 -13.94
C CYS A 92 -0.17 -14.42 -14.46
N PRO A 93 0.31 -15.67 -14.62
CA PRO A 93 -0.52 -16.79 -15.06
C PRO A 93 -1.65 -17.05 -14.07
N SER A 94 -2.72 -17.69 -14.54
CA SER A 94 -3.86 -18.05 -13.69
C SER A 94 -3.43 -18.82 -12.45
N GLY A 95 -3.96 -18.43 -11.29
CA GLY A 95 -3.53 -18.99 -10.00
C GLY A 95 -2.39 -18.22 -9.33
N PHE A 96 -1.90 -17.13 -9.93
CA PHE A 96 -0.84 -16.28 -9.38
C PHE A 96 -1.20 -14.80 -9.47
N PHE A 97 -0.64 -14.00 -8.56
CA PHE A 97 -0.77 -12.55 -8.55
C PHE A 97 0.56 -11.87 -8.28
N SER A 98 0.69 -10.62 -8.70
CA SER A 98 1.78 -9.74 -8.26
C SER A 98 1.29 -8.31 -8.22
N GLU A 99 1.14 -7.74 -7.01
CA GLU A 99 0.72 -6.35 -6.83
C GLU A 99 1.64 -5.35 -7.55
N HIS A 100 2.91 -5.72 -7.71
CA HIS A 100 3.93 -4.88 -8.29
C HIS A 100 4.63 -5.49 -9.51
N GLY A 101 4.22 -6.66 -10.00
CA GLY A 101 4.81 -7.28 -11.20
C GLY A 101 6.27 -7.76 -11.08
N VAL A 102 6.84 -7.79 -9.87
CA VAL A 102 8.22 -8.25 -9.61
C VAL A 102 8.31 -9.76 -9.37
N ASN A 103 7.30 -10.37 -8.78
CA ASN A 103 7.29 -11.79 -8.40
C ASN A 103 5.85 -12.29 -8.37
N CYS A 104 5.54 -13.25 -9.22
CA CYS A 104 4.22 -13.89 -9.22
C CYS A 104 4.16 -14.86 -8.04
N THR A 105 3.37 -14.50 -7.05
CA THR A 105 3.03 -15.34 -5.90
C THR A 105 1.75 -16.11 -6.18
N ASP A 106 1.64 -17.33 -5.67
CA ASP A 106 0.43 -18.13 -5.77
C ASP A 106 -0.74 -17.42 -5.08
N TRP A 107 -1.95 -17.60 -5.61
CA TRP A 107 -3.15 -17.13 -4.94
C TRP A 107 -3.36 -17.85 -3.60
N THR A 108 -3.85 -17.11 -2.62
CA THR A 108 -4.24 -17.65 -1.34
C THR A 108 -5.34 -18.70 -1.52
N ALA A 109 -5.05 -19.93 -1.07
CA ALA A 109 -6.05 -21.00 -0.98
C ALA A 109 -6.91 -20.82 0.28
N CYS A 110 -8.21 -20.56 0.12
CA CYS A 110 -9.12 -20.47 1.25
C CYS A 110 -9.27 -21.82 1.97
N SER A 111 -9.18 -21.80 3.30
CA SER A 111 -9.45 -22.98 4.13
C SER A 111 -10.92 -23.41 4.01
N GLY A 112 -11.23 -24.69 4.26
CA GLY A 112 -12.58 -25.24 4.07
C GLY A 112 -13.69 -24.59 4.92
N THR A 113 -13.36 -23.79 5.93
CA THR A 113 -14.32 -23.00 6.72
C THR A 113 -14.52 -21.57 6.19
N GLN A 114 -13.73 -21.14 5.22
CA GLN A 114 -13.77 -19.79 4.64
C GLN A 114 -14.30 -19.85 3.20
N ALA A 115 -15.13 -18.87 2.85
CA ALA A 115 -15.56 -18.67 1.48
C ALA A 115 -14.66 -17.66 0.77
N THR A 116 -14.49 -17.82 -0.53
CA THR A 116 -13.92 -16.79 -1.39
C THR A 116 -14.87 -15.60 -1.42
N LEU A 117 -14.43 -14.48 -0.86
CA LEU A 117 -15.17 -13.21 -0.89
C LEU A 117 -14.89 -12.42 -2.16
N ARG A 118 -13.66 -12.53 -2.69
CA ARG A 118 -13.22 -11.91 -3.94
C ARG A 118 -12.27 -12.84 -4.67
N GLU A 119 -12.49 -12.99 -5.97
CA GLU A 119 -11.61 -13.72 -6.86
C GLU A 119 -10.27 -13.02 -7.02
N GLY A 120 -9.22 -13.82 -7.20
CA GLY A 120 -7.88 -13.34 -7.52
C GLY A 120 -7.79 -12.82 -8.95
N SER A 121 -6.75 -12.03 -9.22
CA SER A 121 -6.39 -11.58 -10.55
C SER A 121 -4.88 -11.67 -10.73
N SER A 122 -4.37 -11.26 -11.90
CA SER A 122 -2.92 -11.18 -12.14
C SER A 122 -2.20 -10.15 -11.25
N ILE A 123 -2.94 -9.24 -10.60
CA ILE A 123 -2.40 -8.15 -9.78
C ILE A 123 -2.87 -8.17 -8.32
N THR A 124 -3.92 -8.94 -8.01
CA THR A 124 -4.51 -8.99 -6.67
C THR A 124 -4.73 -10.43 -6.23
N ASP A 125 -4.51 -10.68 -4.94
CA ASP A 125 -4.76 -11.99 -4.36
C ASP A 125 -6.26 -12.28 -4.16
N VAL A 126 -6.59 -13.56 -3.96
CA VAL A 126 -7.89 -14.05 -3.49
C VAL A 126 -8.13 -13.58 -2.05
N VAL A 127 -9.33 -13.07 -1.78
CA VAL A 127 -9.72 -12.66 -0.42
C VAL A 127 -10.64 -13.70 0.19
N CYS A 128 -10.20 -14.32 1.27
CA CYS A 128 -10.98 -15.30 2.04
C CYS A 128 -11.72 -14.64 3.21
N GLY A 129 -12.85 -15.20 3.61
CA GLY A 129 -13.51 -14.80 4.85
C GLY A 129 -14.53 -15.78 5.37
N ASP A 130 -14.75 -15.72 6.68
CA ASP A 130 -15.71 -16.55 7.37
C ASP A 130 -17.13 -15.96 7.24
N SER A 131 -18.07 -16.79 6.82
CA SER A 131 -19.49 -16.41 6.69
C SER A 131 -20.16 -16.11 8.05
N SER A 132 -19.55 -16.59 9.16
CA SER A 132 -20.11 -16.56 10.52
C SER A 132 -20.25 -15.16 11.14
N ARG A 133 -19.49 -14.16 10.68
CA ARG A 133 -19.55 -12.79 11.25
C ARG A 133 -20.95 -12.18 11.19
N LYS A 134 -21.76 -12.54 10.18
CA LYS A 134 -23.14 -12.05 10.05
C LYS A 134 -24.08 -12.70 11.08
N HIS A 135 -23.90 -13.98 11.37
CA HIS A 135 -24.72 -14.69 12.37
C HIS A 135 -24.44 -14.17 13.78
N TYR A 136 -23.18 -13.96 14.15
CA TYR A 136 -22.83 -13.47 15.48
C TYR A 136 -23.42 -12.09 15.78
N MET A 137 -23.39 -11.15 14.83
CA MET A 137 -23.97 -9.80 14.99
C MET A 137 -25.50 -9.81 15.08
N LEU A 138 -26.18 -10.72 14.36
CA LEU A 138 -27.63 -10.90 14.45
C LEU A 138 -28.05 -11.52 15.79
N ILE A 139 -27.29 -12.47 16.31
CA ILE A 139 -27.55 -13.11 17.61
C ILE A 139 -27.33 -12.12 18.76
N LEU A 140 -26.26 -11.31 18.70
CA LEU A 140 -25.96 -10.31 19.72
C LEU A 140 -27.04 -9.20 19.77
N SER A 141 -27.47 -8.72 18.61
CA SER A 141 -28.54 -7.70 18.54
C SER A 141 -29.90 -8.24 19.00
N GLY A 142 -30.25 -9.48 18.64
CA GLY A 142 -31.48 -10.14 19.08
C GLY A 142 -31.55 -10.38 20.59
N SER A 143 -30.44 -10.82 21.20
CA SER A 143 -30.37 -11.04 22.65
C SER A 143 -30.51 -9.75 23.46
N LEU A 144 -29.89 -8.64 23.01
CA LEU A 144 -30.04 -7.32 23.65
C LEU A 144 -31.48 -6.79 23.59
N LEU A 145 -32.15 -6.97 22.45
CA LEU A 145 -33.56 -6.62 22.27
C LEU A 145 -34.47 -7.40 23.23
N PHE A 146 -34.23 -8.70 23.36
CA PHE A 146 -34.99 -9.56 24.28
C PHE A 146 -34.83 -9.13 25.74
N VAL A 147 -33.60 -8.90 26.20
CA VAL A 147 -33.32 -8.43 27.58
C VAL A 147 -34.02 -7.09 27.86
N SER A 148 -34.00 -6.18 26.89
CA SER A 148 -34.64 -4.87 27.03
C SER A 148 -36.16 -4.98 27.19
N LEU A 149 -36.82 -5.85 26.40
CA LEU A 149 -38.25 -6.11 26.51
C LEU A 149 -38.63 -6.75 27.85
N VAL A 150 -37.85 -7.72 28.32
CA VAL A 150 -38.06 -8.36 29.62
C VAL A 150 -37.90 -7.35 30.75
N ALA A 151 -36.87 -6.50 30.71
CA ALA A 151 -36.64 -5.46 31.72
C ALA A 151 -37.78 -4.41 31.73
N LEU A 152 -38.30 -4.05 30.55
CA LEU A 152 -39.46 -3.16 30.43
C LEU A 152 -40.72 -3.82 30.99
N GLY A 153 -40.96 -5.10 30.67
CA GLY A 153 -42.08 -5.88 31.20
C GLY A 153 -42.04 -5.99 32.73
N ILE A 154 -40.88 -6.31 33.31
CA ILE A 154 -40.69 -6.36 34.77
C ILE A 154 -40.95 -4.99 35.40
N LYS A 155 -40.48 -3.90 34.77
CA LYS A 155 -40.77 -2.52 35.22
C LYS A 155 -42.26 -2.19 35.17
N VAL A 156 -42.99 -2.64 34.15
CA VAL A 156 -44.45 -2.43 34.02
C VAL A 156 -45.21 -3.23 35.08
N ILE A 157 -44.88 -4.50 35.27
CA ILE A 157 -45.51 -5.38 36.27
C ILE A 157 -45.29 -4.84 37.68
N LYS A 158 -44.09 -4.30 37.98
CA LYS A 158 -43.78 -3.72 39.28
C LYS A 158 -44.40 -2.33 39.49
N LYS A 159 -44.96 -1.71 38.44
CA LYS A 159 -45.61 -0.39 38.48
C LYS A 159 -47.14 -0.47 38.52
N MET A 160 -47.71 -1.64 38.27
CA MET A 160 -49.12 -1.98 38.52
C MET A 160 -49.30 -2.46 39.97
#